data_AF-A0A2D1A7L1-F1
#
_entry.id   AF-A0A2D1A7L1-F1
#
_cell.length_a   1.000
_cell.length_b   1.000
_cell.length_c   1.000
_cell.angle_alpha   90.00
_cell.angle_beta   90.00
_cell.angle_gamma   90.00
#
_symmetry.space_group_name_H-M   'P 1'
#
loop_
_entity.id
_entity.type
_entity.pdbx_description
1 polymer ?
#
loop_
_entity_poly.entity_id
_entity_poly.type
_entity_poly.pdbx_seq_one_letter_code
_entity_poly.pdbx_strand_id
1 'polypeptide(L)' 'THGVNSTGSCSWKIYVKGGVVTWETQQTDYPRTRPDMPNHEPRGCSRGASYSWYLYSA' A
#
# COMPACT_ATOMS: atom_id res chain seq x y z
N THR A 1 -5.49 -1.19 0.77
CA THR A 1 -5.47 0.26 1.09
C THR A 1 -5.59 0.45 2.59
N HIS A 2 -5.35 1.66 3.11
CA HIS A 2 -5.47 1.96 4.54
C HIS A 2 -6.56 3.00 4.81
N GLY A 3 -7.54 2.66 5.64
CA GLY A 3 -8.65 3.54 6.04
C GLY A 3 -8.28 4.55 7.12
N VAL A 4 -7.20 5.29 6.93
CA VAL A 4 -6.67 6.28 7.89
C VAL A 4 -6.64 7.68 7.28
N ASN A 5 -6.98 8.70 8.07
CA ASN A 5 -7.03 10.10 7.63
C ASN A 5 -5.64 10.66 7.31
N SER A 6 -5.15 10.37 6.12
CA SER A 6 -3.78 10.64 5.67
C SER A 6 -3.70 11.27 4.29
N THR A 7 -4.85 11.45 3.62
CA THR A 7 -5.01 11.82 2.20
C THR A 7 -4.30 10.89 1.19
N GLY A 8 -3.66 9.82 1.67
CA GLY A 8 -2.81 8.97 0.85
C GLY A 8 -3.57 8.15 -0.19
N SER A 9 -4.66 7.48 0.22
CA SER A 9 -5.42 6.54 -0.63
C SER A 9 -4.53 5.55 -1.42
N CYS A 10 -3.41 5.15 -0.81
CA CYS A 10 -2.42 4.30 -1.47
C CYS A 10 -2.95 2.86 -1.56
N SER A 11 -2.86 2.26 -2.74
CA SER A 11 -3.19 0.86 -2.99
C SER A 11 -1.96 0.00 -2.69
N TRP A 12 -2.19 -1.18 -2.12
CA TRP A 12 -1.15 -2.06 -1.61
C TRP A 12 -1.44 -3.49 -2.03
N LYS A 13 -0.38 -4.23 -2.39
CA LYS A 13 -0.37 -5.69 -2.48
C LYS A 13 -0.21 -6.23 -1.08
N ILE A 14 -1.18 -7.02 -0.63
CA ILE A 14 -1.12 -7.71 0.66
C ILE A 14 -0.58 -9.11 0.42
N TYR A 15 0.51 -9.46 1.08
CA TYR A 15 1.12 -10.79 0.95
C TYR A 15 0.61 -11.68 2.07
N VAL A 16 -0.05 -12.77 1.66
CA VAL A 16 -0.51 -13.84 2.55
C VAL A 16 0.42 -15.03 2.37
N LYS A 17 1.03 -15.50 3.45
CA LYS A 17 1.91 -16.67 3.46
C LYS A 17 1.54 -17.56 4.64
N GLY A 18 1.26 -18.83 4.38
CA GLY A 18 0.79 -19.76 5.42
C GLY A 18 -0.58 -19.41 5.99
N GLY A 19 -1.46 -18.79 5.20
CA GLY A 19 -2.80 -18.41 5.62
C GLY A 19 -2.87 -17.14 6.49
N VAL A 20 -1.73 -16.50 6.79
CA VAL A 20 -1.66 -15.25 7.56
C VAL A 20 -1.09 -14.12 6.71
N VAL A 21 -1.50 -12.89 6.99
CA VAL A 21 -0.93 -11.69 6.35
C VAL A 21 0.46 -11.44 6.93
N THR A 22 1.47 -11.31 6.07
CA THR A 22 2.86 -11.19 6.52
C THR A 22 3.47 -9.82 6.28
N TRP A 23 3.22 -9.21 5.12
CA TRP A 23 3.67 -7.84 4.81
C TRP A 23 2.87 -7.26 3.65
N GLU A 24 3.13 -5.98 3.35
CA GLU A 24 2.57 -5.29 2.20
C GLU A 24 3.68 -4.59 1.38
N THR A 25 3.45 -4.46 0.08
CA THR A 25 4.21 -3.54 -0.80
C THR A 25 3.22 -2.70 -1.59
N GLN A 26 3.63 -1.53 -2.05
CA GLN A 26 2.75 -0.69 -2.87
C GLN A 26 2.32 -1.40 -4.16
N GLN A 27 1.09 -1.11 -4.60
CA GLN A 27 0.67 -1.40 -5.97
C GLN A 27 1.30 -0.38 -6.93
N THR A 28 1.50 -0.80 -8.18
CA THR A 28 2.11 0.05 -9.22
C THR A 28 1.31 0.06 -10.52
N ASP A 29 0.01 -0.12 -10.42
CA ASP A 29 -0.92 -0.33 -11.54
C ASP A 29 -2.07 0.69 -11.54
N TYR A 30 -1.85 1.90 -11.01
CA TYR A 30 -2.77 2.99 -11.24
C TYR A 30 -2.88 3.27 -12.74
N PRO A 31 -4.05 3.72 -13.23
CA PRO A 31 -4.17 4.25 -14.58
C PRO A 31 -3.10 5.31 -14.82
N ARG A 32 -2.32 5.15 -15.89
CA ARG A 32 -1.22 6.06 -16.24
C ARG A 32 -1.74 7.48 -16.43
N THR A 33 -0.92 8.45 -16.05
CA THR A 33 -1.16 9.86 -16.36
C THR A 33 -0.91 10.12 -17.84
N ARG A 34 -1.15 11.36 -18.29
CA ARG A 34 -0.81 11.78 -19.65
C ARG A 34 0.71 11.62 -19.90
N PRO A 35 1.15 11.44 -21.16
CA PRO A 35 2.57 11.16 -21.49
C PRO A 35 3.58 12.21 -21.00
N ASP A 36 3.14 13.45 -20.79
CA ASP A 36 3.93 14.59 -20.32
C ASP A 36 3.93 14.75 -18.79
N MET A 37 3.25 13.87 -18.06
CA MET A 37 3.18 13.89 -16.59
C MET A 37 3.73 12.61 -15.98
N PRO A 38 4.37 12.68 -14.80
CA PRO A 38 4.79 11.49 -14.08
C PRO A 38 3.57 10.72 -13.56
N ASN A 39 3.64 9.39 -13.60
CA ASN A 39 2.59 8.56 -13.01
C ASN A 39 2.63 8.63 -11.46
N HIS A 40 1.56 8.16 -10.82
CA HIS A 40 1.40 8.25 -9.37
C HIS A 40 2.20 7.20 -8.59
N GLU A 41 2.60 6.13 -9.24
CA GLU A 41 3.33 5.02 -8.65
C GLU A 41 4.66 5.45 -8.00
N PRO A 42 5.05 4.81 -6.88
CA PRO A 42 4.34 3.75 -6.15
C PRO A 42 3.39 4.29 -5.06
N ARG A 43 3.36 5.60 -4.80
CA ARG A 43 2.80 6.18 -3.57
C ARG A 43 3.33 5.45 -2.32
N GLY A 44 2.49 5.30 -1.29
CA GLY A 44 2.82 4.67 -0.02
C GLY A 44 3.53 5.60 0.97
N CYS A 45 3.70 5.14 2.21
CA CYS A 45 4.40 5.86 3.26
C CYS A 45 4.88 4.87 4.32
N SER A 46 5.81 5.29 5.20
CA SER A 46 6.37 4.41 6.24
C SER A 46 5.32 3.80 7.17
N ARG A 47 4.27 4.56 7.50
CA ARG A 47 3.16 4.08 8.34
C ARG A 47 2.31 3.03 7.63
N GLY A 48 2.17 3.16 6.31
CA GLY A 48 1.46 2.18 5.50
C GLY A 48 2.25 0.89 5.31
N ALA A 49 3.57 0.95 5.28
CA ALA A 49 4.44 -0.22 5.15
C ALA A 49 4.58 -1.03 6.45
N SER A 50 4.05 -0.52 7.57
CA SER A 50 4.11 -1.17 8.88
C SER A 50 2.72 -1.60 9.37
N TYR A 51 1.71 -1.62 8.50
CA TYR A 51 0.32 -1.86 8.92
C TYR A 51 0.08 -3.33 9.25
N SER A 52 0.73 -4.28 8.55
CA SER A 52 0.62 -5.72 8.86
C SER A 52 0.96 -6.06 10.31
N TRP A 53 1.83 -5.26 10.96
CA TRP A 53 2.21 -5.46 12.36
C TRP A 53 0.99 -5.48 13.30
N TYR A 54 0.01 -4.60 13.07
CA TYR A 54 -1.17 -4.47 13.93
C TYR A 54 -2.10 -5.68 13.94
N LEU A 55 -1.99 -6.60 12.97
CA LEU A 55 -2.92 -7.73 12.87
C LEU A 55 -2.78 -8.73 14.02
N TYR A 56 -1.58 -8.83 14.62
CA TYR A 56 -1.26 -9.83 15.63
C TYR A 56 -0.39 -9.29 16.77
N SER A 57 -0.25 -7.97 16.91
CA SER A 57 0.64 -7.32 17.90
C SER A 57 0.13 -7.35 19.35
N ALA A 58 -0.71 -8.32 19.70
CA ALA A 58 -1.29 -8.45 21.04
C ALA A 58 -0.22 -8.74 22.10
#